data_AF-A0A838RSZ6-F1
#
_entry.id   AF-A0A838RSZ6-F1
#
_cell.length_a   1.000
_cell.length_b   1.000
_cell.length_c   1.000
_cell.angle_alpha   90.00
_cell.angle_beta   90.00
_cell.angle_gamma   90.00
#
_symmetry.space_group_name_H-M   'P 1'
#
loop_
_entity.id
_entity.type
_entity.pdbx_description
1 polymer ?
#
loop_
_entity_poly.entity_id
_entity_poly.type
_entity_poly.pdbx_seq_one_letter_code
_entity_poly.pdbx_strand_id
1 'polypeptide(L)'
;LSFLFDPCFNQGLANGTKFKKFFNDFIGEKDFTNLKIPFSAVATDIKTGSPVTLDQGNIADAVHASSAIPFLFKPITYKDHILADGGLSMPVPVQIVKDMGADIIIAVNLCQEYFVEGYIESLGMSNMFLNSLNILSHHLATEQIKDADVCISPPLKHVRWKLGLSPAETQEIIKVGENMMEREILNINKLMDKKSIPAWKNYNHIIPSTPTYIHRQTFGFIKNIKIMKKVIPNIVETIFSKKPFYLNK
;
A
#
# COMPACT_ATOMS: atom_id res chain seq x y z
N LEU A 1 12.90 -11.91 12.49
CA LEU A 1 11.76 -12.65 11.88
C LEU A 1 10.85 -13.31 12.92
N SER A 2 11.36 -13.88 14.01
CA SER A 2 10.56 -14.62 15.03
C SER A 2 9.44 -13.83 15.73
N PHE A 3 9.53 -12.49 15.75
CA PHE A 3 8.58 -11.64 16.47
C PHE A 3 7.31 -11.27 15.68
N LEU A 4 7.30 -11.43 14.35
CA LEU A 4 6.15 -11.12 13.47
C LEU A 4 5.44 -12.38 12.96
N PHE A 5 6.10 -13.52 13.06
CA PHE A 5 5.61 -14.80 12.54
C PHE A 5 4.98 -15.60 13.68
N ASP A 6 3.74 -16.04 13.47
CA ASP A 6 2.99 -16.84 14.44
C ASP A 6 2.34 -18.03 13.75
N PRO A 7 3.03 -19.18 13.66
CA PRO A 7 2.66 -20.25 12.73
C PRO A 7 1.29 -20.85 13.00
N CYS A 8 0.53 -21.06 11.93
CA CYS A 8 -0.74 -21.79 11.96
C CYS A 8 -0.71 -22.87 10.88
N PHE A 9 -1.20 -24.07 11.17
CA PHE A 9 -1.13 -25.20 10.22
C PHE A 9 -2.46 -25.49 9.51
N ASN A 10 -3.53 -24.72 9.78
CA ASN A 10 -4.86 -25.01 9.21
C ASN A 10 -5.33 -24.04 8.13
N GLN A 11 -4.87 -22.78 8.08
CA GLN A 11 -5.39 -21.75 7.13
C GLN A 11 -4.36 -20.66 6.70
N GLY A 12 -3.04 -20.90 6.80
CA GLY A 12 -1.97 -19.97 6.38
C GLY A 12 -0.74 -20.03 7.28
N LEU A 13 0.45 -19.67 6.79
CA LEU A 13 1.72 -19.84 7.52
C LEU A 13 1.85 -18.97 8.78
N ALA A 14 1.07 -17.91 8.95
CA ALA A 14 1.00 -17.12 10.18
C ALA A 14 -0.41 -16.58 10.49
N ASN A 15 -0.78 -16.51 11.77
CA ASN A 15 -2.06 -15.99 12.25
C ASN A 15 -2.18 -14.46 12.12
N GLY A 16 -1.07 -13.75 11.92
CA GLY A 16 -1.05 -12.31 11.71
C GLY A 16 -1.30 -11.46 12.96
N THR A 17 -1.67 -12.07 14.10
CA THR A 17 -1.89 -11.41 15.40
C THR A 17 -0.67 -10.61 15.86
N LYS A 18 0.54 -11.13 15.65
CA LYS A 18 1.81 -10.43 15.95
C LYS A 18 2.06 -9.25 15.02
N PHE A 19 1.66 -9.34 13.75
CA PHE A 19 1.73 -8.22 12.81
C PHE A 19 0.77 -7.11 13.23
N LYS A 20 -0.49 -7.46 13.52
CA LYS A 20 -1.50 -6.51 14.04
C LYS A 20 -0.98 -5.82 15.29
N LYS A 21 -0.49 -6.58 16.28
CA LYS A 21 0.06 -6.04 17.51
C LYS A 21 1.24 -5.11 17.25
N PHE A 22 2.22 -5.54 16.46
CA PHE A 22 3.36 -4.70 16.10
C PHE A 22 2.92 -3.38 15.46
N PHE A 23 1.94 -3.43 14.55
CA PHE A 23 1.45 -2.23 13.89
C PHE A 23 0.68 -1.33 14.87
N ASN A 24 -0.20 -1.90 15.70
CA ASN A 24 -0.92 -1.16 16.75
C ASN A 24 0.02 -0.49 17.75
N ASP A 25 1.02 -1.21 18.26
CA ASP A 25 2.06 -0.69 19.15
C ASP A 25 2.82 0.48 18.48
N PHE A 26 2.93 0.46 17.15
CA PHE A 26 3.64 1.48 16.39
C PHE A 26 2.79 2.73 16.12
N ILE A 27 1.54 2.56 15.67
CA ILE A 27 0.66 3.68 15.32
C ILE A 27 -0.15 4.23 16.51
N GLY A 28 -0.17 3.51 17.63
CA GLY A 28 -0.85 3.86 18.87
C GLY A 28 -2.35 3.54 18.85
N GLU A 29 -2.74 2.36 18.38
CA GLU A 29 -4.14 1.87 18.33
C GLU A 29 -5.15 2.93 17.82
N LYS A 30 -4.95 3.39 16.59
CA LYS A 30 -5.76 4.48 16.03
C LYS A 30 -6.87 3.98 15.11
N ASP A 31 -7.96 4.75 15.11
CA ASP A 31 -9.05 4.63 14.18
C ASP A 31 -8.90 5.60 13.00
N PHE A 32 -9.60 5.31 11.90
CA PHE A 32 -9.59 6.17 10.72
C PHE A 32 -10.01 7.62 11.01
N THR A 33 -10.85 7.85 12.03
CA THR A 33 -11.27 9.20 12.48
C THR A 33 -10.11 10.02 13.05
N ASN A 34 -9.00 9.39 13.44
CA ASN A 34 -7.82 10.07 13.93
C ASN A 34 -6.90 10.58 12.81
N LEU A 35 -7.16 10.22 11.55
CA LEU A 35 -6.31 10.57 10.41
C LEU A 35 -6.61 11.97 9.89
N LYS A 36 -5.55 12.75 9.64
CA LYS A 36 -5.67 14.05 8.95
C LYS A 36 -5.70 13.89 7.45
N ILE A 37 -4.94 12.93 6.93
CA ILE A 37 -4.94 12.56 5.53
C ILE A 37 -5.95 11.44 5.33
N PRO A 38 -6.93 11.61 4.43
CA PRO A 38 -7.85 10.55 4.07
C PRO A 38 -7.14 9.25 3.64
N PHE A 39 -7.34 8.14 4.37
CA PHE A 39 -6.82 6.80 4.02
C PHE A 39 -7.90 5.73 3.83
N SER A 40 -7.74 4.82 2.86
CA SER A 40 -8.43 3.53 2.77
C SER A 40 -7.44 2.43 2.41
N ALA A 41 -7.60 1.30 3.07
CA ALA A 41 -7.02 0.04 2.63
C ALA A 41 -8.01 -0.66 1.68
N VAL A 42 -7.49 -1.53 0.81
CA VAL A 42 -8.31 -2.38 -0.06
C VAL A 42 -7.95 -3.83 0.22
N ALA A 43 -8.95 -4.66 0.45
CA ALA A 43 -8.80 -6.10 0.59
C ALA A 43 -9.62 -6.81 -0.49
N THR A 44 -9.44 -8.12 -0.63
CA THR A 44 -10.22 -8.94 -1.56
C THR A 44 -11.12 -9.89 -0.77
N ASP A 45 -12.44 -9.85 -0.98
CA ASP A 45 -13.34 -10.87 -0.42
C ASP A 45 -13.17 -12.17 -1.19
N ILE A 46 -12.60 -13.19 -0.57
CA ILE A 46 -12.32 -14.47 -1.22
C ILE A 46 -13.59 -15.24 -1.58
N LYS A 47 -14.75 -14.86 -1.01
CA LYS A 47 -16.04 -15.48 -1.35
C LYS A 47 -16.58 -14.99 -2.69
N THR A 48 -16.30 -13.74 -3.05
CA THR A 48 -16.88 -13.08 -4.23
C THR A 48 -15.84 -12.69 -5.27
N GLY A 49 -14.55 -12.69 -4.91
CA GLY A 49 -13.45 -12.14 -5.71
C GLY A 49 -13.45 -10.61 -5.81
N SER A 50 -14.39 -9.92 -5.14
CA SER A 50 -14.56 -8.47 -5.28
C SER A 50 -13.63 -7.69 -4.34
N PRO A 51 -13.17 -6.49 -4.76
CA PRO A 51 -12.47 -5.59 -3.87
C PRO A 51 -13.41 -5.08 -2.77
N VAL A 52 -12.88 -4.96 -1.56
CA VAL A 52 -13.57 -4.41 -0.38
C VAL A 52 -12.74 -3.25 0.16
N THR A 53 -13.35 -2.06 0.14
CA THR A 53 -12.79 -0.84 0.71
C THR A 53 -12.91 -0.87 2.24
N LEU A 54 -11.78 -0.67 2.92
CA LEU A 54 -11.69 -0.63 4.38
C LEU A 54 -11.22 0.77 4.83
N ASP A 55 -12.17 1.57 5.31
CA ASP A 55 -12.00 2.99 5.58
C ASP A 55 -12.51 3.44 6.96
N GLN A 56 -12.89 2.48 7.80
CA GLN A 56 -13.48 2.73 9.13
C GLN A 56 -13.02 1.70 10.16
N GLY A 57 -13.11 2.07 11.44
CA GLY A 57 -12.67 1.25 12.57
C GLY A 57 -11.16 1.33 12.81
N ASN A 58 -10.58 0.24 13.31
CA ASN A 58 -9.16 0.19 13.64
C ASN A 58 -8.29 0.09 12.37
N ILE A 59 -7.30 0.99 12.25
CA ILE A 59 -6.45 1.06 11.05
C ILE A 59 -5.58 -0.21 10.92
N ALA A 60 -5.09 -0.76 12.02
CA ALA A 60 -4.26 -1.97 11.97
C ALA A 60 -5.02 -3.18 11.44
N ASP A 61 -6.31 -3.30 11.77
CA ASP A 61 -7.17 -4.35 11.22
C ASP A 61 -7.34 -4.20 9.71
N ALA A 62 -7.62 -2.99 9.23
CA ALA A 62 -7.78 -2.72 7.81
C ALA A 62 -6.49 -3.00 7.01
N VAL A 63 -5.35 -2.53 7.52
CA VAL A 63 -4.02 -2.76 6.93
C VAL A 63 -3.67 -4.24 6.94
N HIS A 64 -3.94 -4.94 8.05
CA HIS A 64 -3.66 -6.36 8.16
C HIS A 64 -4.50 -7.17 7.17
N ALA A 65 -5.80 -6.87 7.02
CA ALA A 65 -6.66 -7.51 6.04
C ALA A 65 -6.15 -7.27 4.60
N SER A 66 -5.81 -6.01 4.30
CA SER A 66 -5.28 -5.61 2.99
C SER A 66 -3.92 -6.24 2.66
N SER A 67 -3.14 -6.64 3.67
CA SER A 67 -1.83 -7.28 3.54
C SER A 67 -1.83 -8.78 3.84
N ALA A 68 -3.01 -9.42 3.90
CA ALA A 68 -3.17 -10.83 4.22
C ALA A 68 -2.88 -11.72 2.99
N ILE A 69 -1.62 -11.69 2.52
CA ILE A 69 -1.16 -12.41 1.33
C ILE A 69 -1.47 -13.90 1.50
N PRO A 70 -2.23 -14.51 0.57
CA PRO A 70 -2.51 -15.95 0.59
C PRO A 70 -1.23 -16.75 0.74
N PHE A 71 -1.32 -17.94 1.33
CA PHE A 71 -0.18 -18.79 1.73
C PHE A 71 0.61 -18.26 2.95
N LEU A 72 0.87 -16.96 3.04
CA LEU A 72 1.63 -16.36 4.16
C LEU A 72 0.78 -16.06 5.38
N PHE A 73 -0.40 -15.48 5.19
CA PHE A 73 -1.28 -15.06 6.26
C PHE A 73 -2.65 -15.70 6.12
N LYS A 74 -3.29 -15.91 7.27
CA LYS A 74 -4.68 -16.36 7.32
C LYS A 74 -5.61 -15.25 6.83
N PRO A 75 -6.64 -15.56 6.01
CA PRO A 75 -7.70 -14.61 5.69
C PRO A 75 -8.39 -14.09 6.96
N ILE A 76 -8.80 -12.82 6.94
CA ILE A 76 -9.41 -12.13 8.06
C ILE A 76 -10.92 -12.10 7.87
N THR A 77 -11.69 -12.53 8.87
CA THR A 77 -13.13 -12.32 8.89
C THR A 77 -13.42 -10.89 9.32
N TYR A 78 -14.12 -10.14 8.48
CA TYR A 78 -14.55 -8.77 8.76
C TYR A 78 -15.99 -8.58 8.33
N LYS A 79 -16.89 -8.36 9.30
CA LYS A 79 -18.35 -8.41 9.09
C LYS A 79 -18.72 -9.72 8.38
N ASP A 80 -19.44 -9.64 7.27
CA ASP A 80 -19.83 -10.78 6.46
C ASP A 80 -18.78 -11.17 5.42
N HIS A 81 -17.58 -10.59 5.41
CA HIS A 81 -16.54 -10.88 4.43
C HIS A 81 -15.45 -11.82 4.97
N ILE A 82 -14.82 -12.57 4.06
CA ILE A 82 -13.57 -13.26 4.34
C ILE A 82 -12.50 -12.62 3.47
N LEU A 83 -11.63 -11.84 4.08
CA LEU A 83 -10.73 -10.92 3.39
C LEU A 83 -9.32 -11.50 3.28
N ALA A 84 -8.76 -11.40 2.08
CA ALA A 84 -7.35 -11.60 1.80
C ALA A 84 -6.74 -10.32 1.21
N ASP A 85 -5.45 -10.39 0.87
CA ASP A 85 -4.69 -9.27 0.30
C ASP A 85 -5.42 -8.54 -0.84
N GLY A 86 -5.32 -7.20 -0.83
CA GLY A 86 -5.94 -6.35 -1.83
C GLY A 86 -5.36 -6.54 -3.23
N GLY A 87 -4.10 -6.94 -3.35
CA GLY A 87 -3.39 -7.14 -4.61
C GLY A 87 -3.96 -8.24 -5.50
N LEU A 88 -4.85 -9.08 -4.97
CA LEU A 88 -5.57 -10.10 -5.73
C LEU A 88 -6.67 -9.51 -6.63
N SER A 89 -7.30 -8.40 -6.23
CA SER A 89 -8.40 -7.75 -6.96
C SER A 89 -8.10 -6.32 -7.36
N MET A 90 -7.21 -5.63 -6.64
CA MET A 90 -6.90 -4.23 -6.86
C MET A 90 -5.47 -3.85 -6.42
N PRO A 91 -4.44 -4.32 -7.16
CA PRO A 91 -3.03 -4.03 -6.86
C PRO A 91 -2.67 -2.55 -6.92
N VAL A 92 -3.35 -1.75 -7.76
CA VAL A 92 -3.18 -0.29 -7.81
C VAL A 92 -4.57 0.36 -7.76
N PRO A 93 -5.06 0.81 -6.58
CA PRO A 93 -6.45 1.19 -6.38
C PRO A 93 -6.82 2.59 -6.90
N VAL A 94 -6.50 2.88 -8.16
CA VAL A 94 -6.77 4.16 -8.83
C VAL A 94 -8.26 4.52 -8.76
N GLN A 95 -9.15 3.56 -9.04
CA GLN A 95 -10.59 3.80 -9.01
C GLN A 95 -11.09 4.17 -7.61
N ILE A 96 -10.57 3.52 -6.55
CA ILE A 96 -10.94 3.89 -5.17
C ILE A 96 -10.54 5.31 -4.89
N VAL A 97 -9.34 5.73 -5.31
CA VAL A 97 -8.84 7.10 -5.15
C VAL A 97 -9.69 8.12 -5.92
N LYS A 98 -10.18 7.74 -7.09
CA LYS A 98 -11.10 8.55 -7.90
C LYS A 98 -12.46 8.73 -7.20
N ASP A 99 -13.02 7.66 -6.65
CA ASP A 99 -14.31 7.66 -5.94
C ASP A 99 -14.27 8.49 -4.65
N MET A 100 -13.08 8.82 -4.17
CA MET A 100 -12.87 9.79 -3.10
C MET A 100 -13.01 11.26 -3.51
N GLY A 101 -13.15 11.53 -4.79
CA GLY A 101 -13.08 12.88 -5.32
C GLY A 101 -11.66 13.44 -5.39
N ALA A 102 -10.64 12.62 -5.65
CA ALA A 102 -9.31 13.13 -5.96
C ALA A 102 -9.32 13.86 -7.31
N ASP A 103 -8.86 15.12 -7.34
CA ASP A 103 -8.73 15.91 -8.58
C ASP A 103 -7.56 15.46 -9.45
N ILE A 104 -6.48 15.00 -8.80
CA ILE A 104 -5.29 14.41 -9.43
C ILE A 104 -5.00 13.07 -8.78
N ILE A 105 -4.76 12.05 -9.59
CA ILE A 105 -4.40 10.72 -9.15
C ILE A 105 -2.95 10.42 -9.53
N ILE A 106 -2.13 10.21 -8.50
CA ILE A 106 -0.73 9.77 -8.65
C ILE A 106 -0.67 8.31 -8.23
N ALA A 107 -0.48 7.42 -9.20
CA ALA A 107 -0.34 5.99 -8.99
C ALA A 107 1.13 5.61 -8.83
N VAL A 108 1.41 4.70 -7.90
CA VAL A 108 2.71 4.04 -7.78
C VAL A 108 2.54 2.57 -8.14
N ASN A 109 3.08 2.16 -9.29
CA ASN A 109 2.94 0.80 -9.80
C ASN A 109 4.22 -0.01 -9.54
N LEU A 110 4.14 -0.93 -8.57
CA LEU A 110 5.22 -1.86 -8.26
C LEU A 110 5.12 -3.19 -9.03
N CYS A 111 4.10 -3.34 -9.89
CA CYS A 111 3.83 -4.55 -10.65
C CYS A 111 4.40 -4.55 -12.07
N GLN A 112 5.04 -3.47 -12.52
CA GLN A 112 5.43 -3.32 -13.93
C GLN A 112 6.62 -4.17 -14.36
N GLU A 113 7.69 -4.26 -13.56
CA GLU A 113 8.96 -4.88 -13.98
C GLU A 113 9.19 -6.31 -13.46
N TYR A 114 8.12 -7.10 -13.28
CA TYR A 114 8.27 -8.49 -12.81
C TYR A 114 8.82 -9.47 -13.85
N PHE A 115 8.68 -9.17 -15.15
CA PHE A 115 9.17 -10.04 -16.23
C PHE A 115 10.61 -9.69 -16.61
N VAL A 116 11.58 -10.19 -15.84
CA VAL A 116 12.98 -10.17 -16.27
C VAL A 116 13.28 -11.50 -16.98
N GLU A 117 13.77 -11.46 -18.22
CA GLU A 117 14.21 -12.66 -18.95
C GLU A 117 15.23 -13.46 -18.12
N GLY A 118 15.05 -14.79 -18.04
CA GLY A 118 15.92 -15.70 -17.29
C GLY A 118 15.43 -16.11 -15.88
N TYR A 119 14.23 -15.67 -15.46
CA TYR A 119 13.71 -15.85 -14.10
C TYR A 119 13.00 -17.20 -13.83
N ILE A 120 13.61 -18.34 -14.16
CA ILE A 120 13.21 -19.62 -13.54
C ILE A 120 14.44 -20.22 -12.87
N GLU A 121 14.86 -19.63 -11.75
CA GLU A 121 15.96 -20.18 -10.95
C GLU A 121 15.54 -21.40 -10.11
N SER A 122 14.24 -21.58 -9.81
CA SER A 122 13.71 -22.83 -9.27
C SER A 122 12.22 -23.04 -9.54
N LEU A 123 11.85 -24.25 -9.96
CA LEU A 123 10.49 -24.71 -10.26
C LEU A 123 9.71 -25.15 -9.00
N GLY A 124 10.02 -24.59 -7.83
CA GLY A 124 9.32 -24.93 -6.58
C GLY A 124 7.85 -24.49 -6.62
N MET A 125 6.93 -25.31 -6.09
CA MET A 125 5.48 -25.02 -6.13
C MET A 125 5.10 -23.65 -5.56
N SER A 126 5.75 -23.21 -4.47
CA SER A 126 5.54 -21.89 -3.87
C SER A 126 5.96 -20.75 -4.80
N ASN A 127 7.07 -20.92 -5.51
CA ASN A 127 7.61 -19.91 -6.40
C ASN A 127 6.75 -19.81 -7.66
N MET A 128 6.29 -20.94 -8.19
CA MET A 128 5.35 -20.96 -9.31
C MET A 128 4.03 -20.27 -8.96
N PHE A 129 3.50 -20.53 -7.76
CA PHE A 129 2.27 -19.89 -7.27
C PHE A 129 2.44 -18.37 -7.09
N LEU A 130 3.51 -17.92 -6.43
CA LEU A 130 3.75 -16.48 -6.27
C LEU A 130 4.03 -15.79 -7.61
N ASN A 131 4.73 -16.47 -8.51
CA ASN A 131 4.96 -15.96 -9.86
C ASN A 131 3.64 -15.81 -10.64
N SER A 132 2.72 -16.77 -10.56
CA SER A 132 1.42 -16.64 -11.23
C SER A 132 0.59 -15.49 -10.64
N LEU A 133 0.60 -15.28 -9.33
CA LEU A 133 -0.01 -14.11 -8.71
C LEU A 133 0.59 -12.80 -9.24
N ASN A 134 1.93 -12.71 -9.32
CA ASN A 134 2.59 -11.52 -9.85
C ASN A 134 2.23 -11.24 -11.31
N ILE A 135 2.11 -12.28 -12.16
CA ILE A 135 1.68 -12.15 -13.55
C ILE A 135 0.26 -11.56 -13.61
N LEU A 136 -0.67 -12.13 -12.84
CA LEU A 136 -2.05 -11.65 -12.78
C LEU A 136 -2.12 -10.21 -12.27
N SER A 137 -1.43 -9.90 -11.17
CA SER A 137 -1.36 -8.54 -10.62
C SER A 137 -0.73 -7.55 -11.58
N HIS A 138 0.25 -7.94 -12.40
CA HIS A 138 0.81 -7.08 -13.45
C HIS A 138 -0.23 -6.65 -14.47
N HIS A 139 -0.98 -7.61 -15.03
CA HIS A 139 -2.01 -7.31 -16.02
C HIS A 139 -3.10 -6.42 -15.42
N LEU A 140 -3.52 -6.75 -14.21
CA LEU A 140 -4.55 -5.99 -13.50
C LEU A 140 -4.09 -4.56 -13.15
N ALA A 141 -2.86 -4.40 -12.66
CA ALA A 141 -2.26 -3.09 -12.39
C ALA A 141 -2.14 -2.26 -13.67
N THR A 142 -1.74 -2.88 -14.79
CA THR A 142 -1.60 -2.22 -16.10
C THR A 142 -2.93 -1.66 -16.59
N GLU A 143 -4.04 -2.36 -16.35
CA GLU A 143 -5.38 -1.83 -16.64
C GLU A 143 -5.75 -0.69 -15.69
N GLN A 144 -5.52 -0.85 -14.38
CA GLN A 144 -5.90 0.15 -13.37
C GLN A 144 -5.17 1.47 -13.51
N ILE A 145 -3.89 1.46 -13.88
CA ILE A 145 -3.09 2.69 -14.00
C ILE A 145 -3.51 3.58 -15.18
N LYS A 146 -4.31 3.08 -16.12
CA LYS A 146 -4.79 3.87 -17.27
C LYS A 146 -5.65 5.06 -16.83
N ASP A 147 -6.30 4.95 -15.68
CA ASP A 147 -7.14 5.99 -15.11
C ASP A 147 -6.36 6.98 -14.21
N ALA A 148 -5.05 6.82 -14.04
CA ALA A 148 -4.22 7.73 -13.26
C ALA A 148 -3.71 8.91 -14.12
N ASP A 149 -3.62 10.11 -13.53
CA ASP A 149 -3.02 11.26 -14.21
C ASP A 149 -1.49 11.13 -14.31
N VAL A 150 -0.86 10.54 -13.30
CA VAL A 150 0.58 10.26 -13.23
C VAL A 150 0.77 8.84 -12.72
N CYS A 151 1.59 8.05 -13.41
CA CYS A 151 2.01 6.73 -12.94
C CYS A 151 3.53 6.71 -12.76
N ILE A 152 3.96 6.38 -11.53
CA ILE A 152 5.36 6.21 -11.16
C ILE A 152 5.63 4.72 -11.00
N SER A 153 6.56 4.21 -11.80
CA SER A 153 6.92 2.78 -11.79
C SER A 153 8.41 2.63 -11.49
N PRO A 154 8.79 2.46 -10.21
CA PRO A 154 10.19 2.30 -9.82
C PRO A 154 10.82 1.06 -10.47
N PRO A 155 12.01 1.18 -11.10
CA PRO A 155 12.67 0.03 -11.70
C PRO A 155 13.33 -0.83 -10.62
N LEU A 156 12.72 -1.96 -10.28
CA LEU A 156 13.11 -2.82 -9.17
C LEU A 156 13.57 -4.21 -9.63
N LYS A 157 14.23 -4.29 -10.81
CA LYS A 157 14.61 -5.54 -11.49
C LYS A 157 15.36 -6.56 -10.63
N HIS A 158 16.19 -6.09 -9.69
CA HIS A 158 17.01 -6.93 -8.82
C HIS A 158 16.39 -7.19 -7.44
N VAL A 159 15.34 -6.45 -7.09
CA VAL A 159 14.67 -6.57 -5.79
C VAL A 159 13.53 -7.55 -5.92
N ARG A 160 13.81 -8.80 -5.53
CA ARG A 160 12.80 -9.85 -5.47
C ARG A 160 11.86 -9.61 -4.29
N TRP A 161 10.57 -9.88 -4.48
CA TRP A 161 9.69 -10.10 -3.34
C TRP A 161 10.20 -11.32 -2.57
N LYS A 162 10.64 -11.10 -1.34
CA LYS A 162 11.14 -12.14 -0.45
C LYS A 162 10.72 -11.86 0.98
N LEU A 163 10.70 -12.92 1.79
CA LEU A 163 10.35 -12.84 3.20
C LEU A 163 11.47 -12.16 4.00
N GLY A 164 11.54 -10.83 3.93
CA GLY A 164 12.53 -10.01 4.62
C GLY A 164 13.58 -9.41 3.69
N LEU A 165 13.78 -8.10 3.80
CA LEU A 165 14.79 -7.35 3.07
C LEU A 165 15.96 -7.03 4.01
N SER A 166 17.19 -7.09 3.50
CA SER A 166 18.34 -6.58 4.23
C SER A 166 18.24 -5.05 4.41
N PRO A 167 18.92 -4.46 5.40
CA PRO A 167 18.96 -3.00 5.56
C PRO A 167 19.45 -2.26 4.30
N ALA A 168 20.46 -2.80 3.61
CA ALA A 168 21.00 -2.22 2.39
C ALA A 168 19.96 -2.20 1.26
N GLU A 169 19.33 -3.34 0.98
CA GLU A 169 18.27 -3.44 -0.05
C GLU A 169 17.11 -2.51 0.27
N THR A 170 16.74 -2.40 1.55
CA THR A 170 15.64 -1.51 1.95
C THR A 170 15.98 -0.03 1.69
N GLN A 171 17.22 0.40 2.02
CA GLN A 171 17.67 1.77 1.74
C GLN A 171 17.71 2.05 0.25
N GLU A 172 18.18 1.08 -0.54
CA GLU A 172 18.23 1.17 -1.98
C GLU A 172 16.83 1.36 -2.59
N ILE A 173 15.86 0.52 -2.22
CA ILE A 173 14.47 0.61 -2.72
C ILE A 173 13.85 1.97 -2.38
N ILE A 174 14.06 2.45 -1.15
CA ILE A 174 13.59 3.78 -0.74
C ILE A 174 14.22 4.85 -1.64
N LYS A 175 15.53 4.79 -1.86
CA LYS A 175 16.24 5.78 -2.68
C LYS A 175 15.80 5.75 -4.14
N VAL A 176 15.53 4.58 -4.70
CA VAL A 176 14.95 4.44 -6.04
C VAL A 176 13.59 5.14 -6.10
N GLY A 177 12.72 4.92 -5.11
CA GLY A 177 11.41 5.60 -5.02
C GLY A 177 11.54 7.13 -4.91
N GLU A 178 12.43 7.63 -4.05
CA GLU A 178 12.72 9.06 -3.90
C GLU A 178 13.17 9.69 -5.24
N ASN A 179 14.15 9.08 -5.90
CA ASN A 179 14.69 9.58 -7.16
C ASN A 179 13.63 9.58 -8.27
N MET A 180 12.71 8.61 -8.28
CA MET A 180 11.60 8.57 -9.24
C MET A 180 10.61 9.71 -8.99
N MET A 181 10.26 9.97 -7.72
CA MET A 181 9.38 11.09 -7.36
C MET A 181 10.03 12.44 -7.64
N GLU A 182 11.32 12.60 -7.38
CA GLU A 182 12.08 13.82 -7.70
C GLU A 182 12.05 14.17 -9.19
N ARG A 183 12.03 13.16 -10.07
CA ARG A 183 11.93 13.36 -11.53
C ARG A 183 10.53 13.81 -11.94
N GLU A 184 9.51 13.29 -11.29
CA GLU A 184 8.10 13.57 -11.62
C GLU A 184 7.54 14.82 -10.92
N ILE A 185 8.19 15.33 -9.88
CA ILE A 185 7.64 16.43 -9.07
C ILE A 185 7.33 17.68 -9.89
N LEU A 186 8.15 17.99 -10.91
CA LEU A 186 7.91 19.14 -11.80
C LEU A 186 6.70 18.91 -12.71
N ASN A 187 6.48 17.67 -13.16
CA ASN A 187 5.32 17.30 -13.95
C ASN A 187 4.04 17.37 -13.11
N ILE A 188 4.09 16.83 -11.88
CA ILE A 188 2.99 16.90 -10.91
C ILE A 188 2.62 18.36 -10.61
N ASN A 189 3.61 19.23 -10.36
CA ASN A 189 3.35 20.65 -10.10
C ASN A 189 2.67 21.33 -11.31
N LYS A 190 3.12 21.06 -12.54
CA LYS A 190 2.47 21.58 -13.75
C LYS A 190 1.02 21.11 -13.89
N LEU A 191 0.73 19.85 -13.52
CA LEU A 191 -0.63 19.32 -13.52
C LEU A 191 -1.51 20.00 -12.47
N MET A 192 -0.98 20.23 -11.27
CA MET A 192 -1.68 20.96 -10.21
C MET A 192 -2.02 22.39 -10.65
N ASP A 193 -1.04 23.11 -11.22
CA ASP A 193 -1.24 24.47 -11.72
C ASP A 193 -2.30 24.51 -12.83
N LYS A 194 -2.22 23.55 -13.78
CA LYS A 194 -3.20 23.44 -14.88
C LYS A 194 -4.62 23.20 -14.38
N LYS A 195 -4.80 22.38 -13.33
CA LYS A 195 -6.10 22.12 -12.71
C LYS A 195 -6.50 23.18 -11.67
N SER A 196 -5.71 24.25 -11.51
CA SER A 196 -5.95 25.32 -10.53
C SER A 196 -6.09 24.79 -9.09
N ILE A 197 -5.40 23.68 -8.78
CA ILE A 197 -5.42 23.07 -7.46
C ILE A 197 -4.46 23.89 -6.58
N PRO A 198 -4.92 24.46 -5.46
CA PRO A 198 -4.04 25.22 -4.58
C PRO A 198 -2.91 24.31 -4.09
N ALA A 199 -1.70 24.88 -4.00
CA ALA A 199 -0.55 24.17 -3.46
C ALA A 199 -0.94 23.49 -2.14
N TRP A 200 -0.59 22.21 -1.97
CA TRP A 200 -1.01 21.39 -0.83
C TRP A 200 -0.72 22.02 0.54
N LYS A 201 0.26 22.94 0.62
CA LYS A 201 0.60 23.74 1.81
C LYS A 201 -0.50 24.72 2.24
N ASN A 202 -1.38 25.10 1.33
CA ASN A 202 -2.50 26.03 1.55
C ASN A 202 -3.84 25.29 1.72
N TYR A 203 -3.85 23.96 1.60
CA TYR A 203 -5.05 23.15 1.81
C TYR A 203 -5.33 23.07 3.31
N ASN A 204 -6.23 23.93 3.80
CA ASN A 204 -7.01 23.57 4.98
C ASN A 204 -7.89 22.41 4.54
N HIS A 205 -7.68 21.20 5.06
CA HIS A 205 -8.61 20.09 4.88
C HIS A 205 -9.96 20.47 5.53
N ILE A 206 -10.77 21.27 4.84
CA ILE A 206 -12.17 21.48 5.18
C ILE A 206 -12.86 20.22 4.71
N ILE A 207 -13.08 19.32 5.66
CA ILE A 207 -13.90 18.13 5.49
C ILE A 207 -15.32 18.65 5.18
N PRO A 208 -15.90 18.35 4.02
CA PRO A 208 -17.28 18.77 3.72
C PRO A 208 -18.22 18.23 4.80
N SER A 209 -19.06 19.10 5.37
CA SER A 209 -20.01 18.78 6.45
C SER A 209 -21.30 18.11 5.96
N THR A 210 -21.42 17.85 4.66
CA THR A 210 -22.59 17.22 4.05
C THR A 210 -22.41 15.70 3.95
N PRO A 211 -23.45 14.89 4.29
CA PRO A 211 -23.37 13.44 4.21
C PRO A 211 -23.44 13.02 2.74
N THR A 212 -22.28 13.02 2.08
CA THR A 212 -22.07 12.36 0.80
C THR A 212 -20.88 11.45 1.01
N TYR A 213 -21.09 10.14 0.84
CA TYR A 213 -20.09 9.09 1.04
C TYR A 213 -18.84 9.37 0.19
N ILE A 214 -17.69 9.63 0.82
CA ILE A 214 -16.41 9.95 0.16
C ILE A 214 -15.32 9.04 0.77
N HIS A 215 -14.86 8.05 -0.01
CA HIS A 215 -13.85 7.04 0.39
C HIS A 215 -12.42 7.57 0.28
N ARG A 216 -11.36 6.82 0.67
CA ARG A 216 -10.05 7.40 1.11
C ARG A 216 -8.75 6.67 0.57
N GLN A 217 -7.51 7.24 0.51
CA GLN A 217 -6.37 6.75 -0.37
C GLN A 217 -5.45 5.69 0.28
N THR A 218 -4.68 4.90 -0.49
CA THR A 218 -3.87 3.74 -0.01
C THR A 218 -2.35 4.00 0.11
N PHE A 219 -1.67 3.34 1.06
CA PHE A 219 -0.22 3.42 1.32
C PHE A 219 0.44 2.02 1.19
N GLY A 220 1.59 1.94 0.52
CA GLY A 220 2.40 0.71 0.39
C GLY A 220 3.33 0.44 1.57
N PHE A 221 3.55 -0.84 1.92
CA PHE A 221 4.22 -1.26 3.16
C PHE A 221 5.71 -1.63 2.99
N ILE A 222 6.55 -1.23 3.97
CA ILE A 222 7.98 -1.59 4.07
C ILE A 222 8.21 -2.48 5.30
N LYS A 223 8.87 -3.65 5.14
CA LYS A 223 8.94 -4.73 6.16
C LYS A 223 10.21 -4.80 7.04
N ASN A 224 11.09 -3.78 7.07
CA ASN A 224 12.31 -3.83 7.89
C ASN A 224 12.18 -3.02 9.20
N ILE A 225 12.11 -3.66 10.38
CA ILE A 225 11.84 -3.01 11.68
C ILE A 225 12.78 -1.82 12.01
N LYS A 226 14.08 -1.89 11.65
CA LYS A 226 15.02 -0.76 11.90
C LYS A 226 14.75 0.44 10.99
N ILE A 227 14.30 0.19 9.77
CA ILE A 227 14.01 1.24 8.79
C ILE A 227 12.57 1.72 8.92
N MET A 228 11.64 0.83 9.29
CA MET A 228 10.29 1.16 9.75
C MET A 228 10.37 2.17 10.90
N LYS A 229 11.22 1.94 11.90
CA LYS A 229 11.47 2.90 12.99
C LYS A 229 12.13 4.21 12.55
N LYS A 230 12.63 4.36 11.32
CA LYS A 230 13.24 5.58 10.80
C LYS A 230 12.33 6.35 9.83
N VAL A 231 11.60 5.62 8.98
CA VAL A 231 10.72 6.16 7.93
C VAL A 231 9.31 6.36 8.46
N ILE A 232 8.80 5.42 9.26
CA ILE A 232 7.41 5.43 9.71
C ILE A 232 7.14 6.48 10.80
N PRO A 233 8.06 6.89 11.71
CA PRO A 233 7.77 8.03 12.60
C PRO A 233 7.50 9.31 11.82
N ASN A 234 8.23 9.56 10.72
CA ASN A 234 7.99 10.71 9.85
C ASN A 234 6.66 10.58 9.10
N ILE A 235 6.29 9.38 8.64
CA ILE A 235 5.00 9.12 8.00
C ILE A 235 3.84 9.26 9.01
N VAL A 236 3.97 8.70 10.21
CA VAL A 236 2.99 8.80 11.30
C VAL A 236 2.88 10.26 11.76
N GLU A 237 3.98 10.99 11.92
CA GLU A 237 3.91 12.43 12.15
C GLU A 237 3.26 13.17 10.98
N THR A 238 3.50 12.81 9.72
CA THR A 238 2.86 13.49 8.58
C THR A 238 1.35 13.20 8.54
N ILE A 239 0.96 11.95 8.79
CA ILE A 239 -0.43 11.47 8.74
C ILE A 239 -1.25 11.97 9.95
N PHE A 240 -0.61 12.13 11.12
CA PHE A 240 -1.28 12.45 12.39
C PHE A 240 -0.92 13.84 12.97
N SER A 241 0.16 14.49 12.57
CA SER A 241 0.63 15.82 13.04
C SER A 241 0.44 16.92 11.97
N LYS A 242 0.61 18.21 12.34
CA LYS A 242 0.53 19.36 11.41
C LYS A 242 1.84 19.64 10.65
N LYS A 243 2.87 18.78 10.77
CA LYS A 243 4.19 19.06 10.19
C LYS A 243 4.31 18.49 8.76
N PRO A 244 4.78 19.31 7.80
CA PRO A 244 5.12 18.86 6.45
C PRO A 244 6.12 17.70 6.44
N PHE A 245 6.03 16.82 5.44
CA PHE A 245 7.13 15.93 5.08
C PHE A 245 8.30 16.77 4.55
N TYR A 246 9.38 16.87 5.33
CA TYR A 246 10.62 17.49 4.90
C TYR A 246 11.57 16.39 4.42
N LEU A 247 11.81 16.33 3.10
CA LEU A 247 13.08 15.81 2.61
C LEU A 247 14.13 16.84 3.01
N ASN A 248 14.79 16.62 4.15
CA ASN A 248 16.00 17.39 4.44
C ASN A 248 17.00 17.10 3.33
N LYS A 249 17.48 18.17 2.69
CA LYS A 249 18.57 18.17 1.72
C LYS A 249 19.81 17.45 2.24
#